data_AF-A0A3R6ZAP5-F1
#
_entry.id   AF-A0A3R6ZAP5-F1
#
_cell.length_a   1.000
_cell.length_b   1.000
_cell.length_c   1.000
_cell.angle_alpha   90.00
_cell.angle_beta   90.00
_cell.angle_gamma   90.00
#
_symmetry.space_group_name_H-M   'P 1'
#
loop_
_entity.id
_entity.type
_entity.pdbx_description
1 polymer ?
#
loop_
_entity_poly.entity_id
_entity_poly.type
_entity_poly.pdbx_seq_one_letter_code
_entity_poly.pdbx_strand_id
1 'polypeptide(L)'
;MAIKLNLFPIVLGIIGRIVLIIIISILIALISYLVSRPDSGQFTSEMNNMSKTGSNSGGIIWNFVVGLINMSIMFTTIDWLRTKEQPQTILRDSFSVFSKRYFIGALVIEILKRIFTFLWALLLIVPGIVKNYSYSQASYIFKDAVDANPNSDVNYFDCITRSRKLMNGRKWRLFILQLSFLGWEILNWIVLGLGSIWLIPYKNATYAAFYKDLTAKLSSVEE
;
A
#
# COMPACT_ATOMS: atom_id res chain seq x y z
N MET A 1 -17.05 14.44 6.97
CA MET A 1 -15.85 14.85 7.72
C MET A 1 -14.63 13.91 7.57
N ALA A 2 -14.71 12.74 6.94
CA ALA A 2 -13.52 11.92 6.58
C ALA A 2 -12.69 12.47 5.39
N ILE A 3 -13.34 13.27 4.52
CA ILE A 3 -12.71 13.93 3.37
C ILE A 3 -11.66 14.94 3.84
N LYS A 4 -11.98 15.81 4.81
CA LYS A 4 -11.05 16.84 5.32
C LYS A 4 -9.78 16.23 5.96
N LEU A 5 -9.90 15.06 6.59
CA LEU A 5 -8.79 14.33 7.24
C LEU A 5 -7.77 13.75 6.25
N ASN A 6 -8.20 13.39 5.04
CA ASN A 6 -7.33 12.81 4.01
C ASN A 6 -6.94 13.82 2.93
N LEU A 7 -7.67 14.94 2.82
CA LEU A 7 -7.43 15.97 1.80
C LEU A 7 -6.03 16.56 1.93
N PHE A 8 -5.62 16.97 3.13
CA PHE A 8 -4.33 17.62 3.33
C PHE A 8 -3.11 16.72 3.01
N PRO A 9 -2.97 15.49 3.56
CA PRO A 9 -1.83 14.62 3.22
C PRO A 9 -1.84 14.14 1.77
N ILE A 10 -3.02 13.96 1.15
CA ILE A 10 -3.09 13.56 -0.25
C ILE A 10 -2.73 14.73 -1.17
N VAL A 11 -3.24 15.94 -0.90
CA VAL A 11 -2.87 17.16 -1.65
C VAL A 11 -1.39 17.48 -1.47
N LEU A 12 -0.86 17.41 -0.25
CA LEU A 12 0.58 17.58 0.02
C LEU A 12 1.42 16.49 -0.65
N GLY A 13 0.92 15.25 -0.69
CA GLY A 13 1.57 14.14 -1.39
C GLY A 13 1.56 14.30 -2.91
N ILE A 14 0.48 14.82 -3.49
CA ILE A 14 0.36 15.12 -4.92
C ILE A 14 1.28 16.30 -5.28
N ILE A 15 1.23 17.39 -4.50
CA ILE A 15 2.12 18.55 -4.67
C ILE A 15 3.57 18.12 -4.51
N GLY A 16 3.90 17.33 -3.49
CA GLY A 16 5.25 16.82 -3.27
C GLY A 16 5.74 15.96 -4.43
N ARG A 17 4.89 15.11 -5.02
CA ARG A 17 5.23 14.32 -6.22
C ARG A 17 5.46 15.21 -7.44
N ILE A 18 4.59 16.20 -7.68
CA ILE A 18 4.73 17.14 -8.80
C ILE A 18 6.02 17.96 -8.65
N VAL A 19 6.29 18.49 -7.46
CA VAL A 19 7.52 19.24 -7.15
C VAL A 19 8.75 18.36 -7.33
N LEU A 20 8.71 17.10 -6.89
CA LEU A 20 9.82 16.16 -7.05
C LEU A 20 10.07 15.80 -8.52
N ILE A 21 9.02 15.60 -9.33
CA ILE A 21 9.13 15.39 -10.78
C ILE A 21 9.73 16.62 -11.46
N ILE A 22 9.30 17.83 -11.08
CA ILE A 22 9.84 19.07 -11.60
C ILE A 22 11.33 19.20 -11.24
N ILE A 23 11.71 18.96 -9.99
CA ILE A 23 13.11 18.99 -9.54
C ILE A 23 13.95 17.97 -10.32
N ILE A 24 13.46 16.74 -10.50
CA ILE A 24 14.15 15.68 -11.26
C ILE A 24 14.28 16.08 -12.73
N SER A 25 13.24 16.64 -13.35
CA SER A 25 13.28 17.09 -14.74
C SER A 25 14.28 18.24 -14.96
N ILE A 26 14.37 19.17 -13.99
CA ILE A 26 15.34 20.26 -13.98
C ILE A 26 16.76 19.70 -13.80
N LEU A 27 16.95 18.72 -12.92
CA LEU A 27 18.24 18.03 -12.71
C LEU A 27 18.68 17.28 -13.97
N ILE A 28 17.78 16.57 -14.64
CA ILE A 28 18.06 15.88 -15.91
C ILE A 28 18.41 16.88 -17.00
N ALA A 29 17.68 17.99 -17.13
CA ALA A 29 17.97 19.04 -18.09
C ALA A 29 19.32 19.72 -17.79
N LEU A 30 19.63 19.95 -16.53
CA LEU A 30 20.90 20.53 -16.07
C LEU A 30 22.06 19.58 -16.33
N ILE A 31 21.91 18.28 -16.03
CA ILE A 31 22.90 17.25 -16.36
C ILE A 31 23.08 17.17 -17.87
N SER A 32 22.01 17.18 -18.65
CA SER A 32 22.07 17.17 -20.12
C SER A 32 22.78 18.40 -20.67
N TYR A 33 22.54 19.57 -20.09
CA TYR A 33 23.22 20.82 -20.44
C TYR A 33 24.71 20.80 -20.09
N LEU A 34 25.06 20.22 -18.93
CA LEU A 34 26.44 20.07 -18.48
C LEU A 34 27.21 19.01 -19.30
N VAL A 35 26.53 17.93 -19.71
CA VAL A 35 27.06 16.83 -20.54
C VAL A 35 27.15 17.24 -22.03
N SER A 36 26.31 18.17 -22.49
CA SER A 36 26.38 18.72 -23.85
C SER A 36 27.51 19.75 -24.05
N ARG A 37 28.38 19.95 -23.04
CA ARG A 37 29.64 20.67 -23.24
C ARG A 37 30.43 19.93 -24.32
N PRO A 38 30.90 20.63 -25.37
CA PRO A 38 31.52 20.01 -26.52
C PRO A 38 32.96 19.64 -26.18
N ASP A 39 33.16 18.58 -25.40
CA ASP A 39 34.43 17.86 -25.36
C ASP A 39 34.17 16.35 -25.35
N SER A 40 34.16 15.83 -26.58
CA SER A 40 34.46 14.44 -26.98
C SER A 40 33.55 13.31 -26.48
N GLY A 41 32.38 13.17 -27.10
CA GLY A 41 32.16 12.06 -28.05
C GLY A 41 32.12 10.59 -27.59
N GLN A 42 32.19 10.27 -26.29
CA GLN A 42 32.09 8.86 -25.83
C GLN A 42 30.90 8.56 -24.90
N PHE A 43 30.21 9.59 -24.40
CA PHE A 43 29.10 9.40 -23.45
C PHE A 43 27.75 9.06 -24.13
N THR A 44 27.55 9.51 -25.36
CA THR A 44 26.26 9.35 -26.08
C THR A 44 26.03 7.93 -26.59
N SER A 45 27.09 7.18 -26.91
CA SER A 45 27.01 5.77 -27.32
C SER A 45 26.71 4.81 -26.17
N GLU A 46 27.12 5.13 -24.94
CA GLU A 46 26.76 4.33 -23.76
C GLU A 46 25.35 4.66 -23.23
N MET A 47 24.87 5.89 -23.43
CA MET A 47 23.55 6.32 -22.97
C MET A 47 22.39 5.64 -23.72
N ASN A 48 22.61 5.24 -24.98
CA ASN A 48 21.66 4.41 -25.74
C ASN A 48 21.58 2.95 -25.25
N ASN A 49 22.63 2.48 -24.56
CA ASN A 49 22.60 1.21 -23.82
C ASN A 49 22.07 1.40 -22.38
N MET A 50 22.12 2.62 -21.84
CA MET A 50 21.61 2.93 -20.50
C MET A 50 20.10 3.21 -20.45
N SER A 51 19.46 3.51 -21.58
CA SER A 51 17.99 3.47 -21.70
C SER A 51 17.42 2.05 -21.67
N LYS A 52 18.26 1.02 -21.88
CA LYS A 52 17.96 -0.38 -21.55
C LYS A 52 18.33 -0.77 -20.10
N THR A 53 19.04 0.11 -19.38
CA THR A 53 19.47 -0.08 -17.98
C THR A 53 18.77 0.92 -17.04
N GLY A 54 17.60 1.44 -17.42
CA GLY A 54 16.59 1.98 -16.50
C GLY A 54 15.88 0.84 -15.77
N SER A 55 16.68 0.04 -15.06
CA SER A 55 16.35 -1.29 -14.57
C SER A 55 15.06 -1.33 -13.75
N ASN A 56 14.30 -2.41 -13.97
CA ASN A 56 13.11 -2.86 -13.23
C ASN A 56 13.29 -2.94 -11.69
N SER A 57 14.46 -2.63 -11.12
CA SER A 57 14.77 -2.73 -9.69
C SER A 57 14.36 -1.48 -8.88
N GLY A 58 14.49 -0.27 -9.45
CA GLY A 58 14.02 0.98 -8.81
C GLY A 58 12.51 1.01 -8.61
N GLY A 59 11.76 0.39 -9.53
CA GLY A 59 10.32 0.19 -9.41
C GLY A 59 9.93 -0.77 -8.28
N ILE A 60 10.73 -1.80 -7.98
CA ILE A 60 10.44 -2.77 -6.92
C ILE A 60 10.59 -2.13 -5.54
N ILE A 61 11.67 -1.38 -5.31
CA ILE A 61 11.91 -0.67 -4.05
C ILE A 61 10.84 0.40 -3.84
N TRP A 62 10.51 1.16 -4.89
CA TRP A 62 9.43 2.15 -4.84
C TRP A 62 8.07 1.52 -4.52
N ASN A 63 7.72 0.40 -5.14
CA ASN A 63 6.48 -0.34 -4.86
C ASN A 63 6.42 -0.92 -3.44
N PHE A 64 7.57 -1.19 -2.83
CA PHE A 64 7.67 -1.61 -1.44
C PHE A 64 7.39 -0.43 -0.49
N VAL A 65 8.07 0.70 -0.69
CA VAL A 65 7.86 1.93 0.10
C VAL A 65 6.41 2.41 0.02
N VAL A 66 5.82 2.43 -1.18
CA VAL A 66 4.41 2.81 -1.38
C VAL A 66 3.45 1.84 -0.67
N GLY A 67 3.76 0.54 -0.66
CA GLY A 67 2.96 -0.46 0.05
C GLY A 67 2.90 -0.22 1.56
N LEU A 68 4.03 0.16 2.17
CA LEU A 68 4.09 0.48 3.61
C LEU A 68 3.27 1.73 3.94
N ILE A 69 3.36 2.77 3.11
CA ILE A 69 2.57 3.99 3.28
C ILE A 69 1.07 3.68 3.19
N ASN A 70 0.66 2.82 2.26
CA ASN A 70 -0.75 2.42 2.10
C ASN A 70 -1.28 1.69 3.35
N MET A 71 -0.47 0.78 3.90
CA MET A 71 -0.79 0.07 5.14
C MET A 71 -0.89 1.01 6.35
N SER A 72 -0.06 2.05 6.42
CA SER A 72 -0.15 3.06 7.47
C SER A 72 -1.49 3.79 7.47
N ILE A 73 -1.94 4.24 6.30
CA ILE A 73 -3.23 4.93 6.13
C ILE A 73 -4.38 3.98 6.54
N MET A 74 -4.28 2.70 6.17
CA MET A 74 -5.29 1.69 6.52
C MET A 74 -5.45 1.53 8.05
N PHE A 75 -4.36 1.50 8.80
CA PHE A 75 -4.40 1.35 10.26
C PHE A 75 -4.99 2.58 10.94
N THR A 76 -4.62 3.79 10.52
CA THR A 76 -5.20 5.04 11.04
C THR A 76 -6.69 5.13 10.75
N THR A 77 -7.15 4.65 9.58
CA THR A 77 -8.59 4.65 9.27
C THR A 77 -9.41 3.75 10.18
N ILE A 78 -8.85 2.62 10.63
CA ILE A 78 -9.54 1.74 11.58
C ILE A 78 -9.61 2.36 12.98
N ASP A 79 -8.53 2.98 13.45
CA ASP A 79 -8.54 3.62 14.77
C ASP A 79 -9.55 4.77 14.80
N TRP A 80 -9.63 5.55 13.72
CA TRP A 80 -10.64 6.58 13.56
C TRP A 80 -12.08 6.00 13.54
N LEU A 81 -12.31 4.89 12.82
CA LEU A 81 -13.61 4.21 12.77
C LEU A 81 -14.02 3.62 14.12
N ARG A 82 -13.06 3.23 14.97
CA ARG A 82 -13.29 2.63 16.30
C ARG A 82 -13.50 3.70 17.36
N THR A 83 -12.60 4.67 17.46
CA THR A 83 -12.57 5.65 18.55
C THR A 83 -13.49 6.83 18.29
N LYS A 84 -13.87 7.11 17.02
CA LYS A 84 -14.61 8.31 16.56
C LYS A 84 -13.95 9.66 16.92
N GLU A 85 -12.82 9.65 17.60
CA GLU A 85 -12.03 10.84 17.91
C GLU A 85 -11.19 11.27 16.70
N GLN A 86 -11.12 12.57 16.46
CA GLN A 86 -10.33 13.11 15.36
C GLN A 86 -8.84 13.07 15.72
N PRO A 87 -7.97 12.57 14.84
CA PRO A 87 -6.53 12.63 15.06
C PRO A 87 -6.09 14.10 15.21
N GLN A 88 -5.44 14.40 16.34
CA GLN A 88 -5.02 15.76 16.70
C GLN A 88 -3.95 16.29 15.73
N THR A 89 -3.16 15.41 15.09
CA THR A 89 -2.17 15.76 14.07
C THR A 89 -2.07 14.68 13.00
N ILE A 90 -2.62 14.99 11.81
CA ILE A 90 -2.77 14.05 10.68
C ILE A 90 -1.44 13.42 10.26
N LEU A 91 -0.33 14.17 10.29
CA LEU A 91 0.99 13.64 9.94
C LEU A 91 1.46 12.61 10.97
N ARG A 92 1.47 12.95 12.26
CA ARG A 92 1.89 12.04 13.33
C ARG A 92 1.08 10.75 13.34
N ASP A 93 -0.22 10.84 13.08
CA ASP A 93 -1.12 9.69 13.11
C ASP A 93 -1.09 8.86 11.81
N SER A 94 -0.74 9.47 10.67
CA SER A 94 -0.44 8.76 9.41
C SER A 94 0.93 8.06 9.46
N PHE A 95 1.85 8.59 10.26
CA PHE A 95 3.13 7.95 10.57
C PHE A 95 3.08 7.10 11.86
N SER A 96 1.90 6.90 12.46
CA SER A 96 1.76 6.11 13.70
C SER A 96 2.20 4.66 13.53
N VAL A 97 2.12 4.11 12.31
CA VAL A 97 2.66 2.79 11.97
C VAL A 97 4.19 2.77 11.99
N PHE A 98 4.87 3.90 11.79
CA PHE A 98 6.31 4.02 12.01
C PHE A 98 6.69 4.18 13.50
N SER A 99 5.71 4.15 14.42
CA SER A 99 6.03 4.00 15.83
C SER A 99 6.68 2.63 16.07
N LYS A 100 7.67 2.58 16.97
CA LYS A 100 8.41 1.34 17.30
C LYS A 100 7.52 0.12 17.55
N ARG A 101 6.29 0.34 18.04
CA ARG A 101 5.32 -0.70 18.40
C ARG A 101 4.73 -1.45 17.20
N TYR A 102 4.37 -0.76 16.12
CA TYR A 102 3.67 -1.38 14.97
C TYR A 102 4.57 -1.57 13.75
N PHE A 103 5.66 -0.81 13.65
CA PHE A 103 6.48 -0.74 12.43
C PHE A 103 7.12 -2.07 12.05
N ILE A 104 7.80 -2.71 13.00
CA ILE A 104 8.52 -3.97 12.75
C ILE A 104 7.53 -5.06 12.35
N GLY A 105 6.43 -5.19 13.09
CA GLY A 105 5.46 -6.25 12.80
C GLY A 105 4.68 -6.02 11.50
N ALA A 106 4.34 -4.78 11.16
CA ALA A 106 3.75 -4.43 9.88
C ALA A 106 4.70 -4.75 8.72
N LEU A 107 5.98 -4.41 8.85
CA LEU A 107 7.03 -4.76 7.88
C LEU A 107 7.15 -6.27 7.68
N VAL A 108 7.23 -7.04 8.78
CA VAL A 108 7.35 -8.49 8.74
C VAL A 108 6.15 -9.12 8.03
N ILE A 109 4.92 -8.68 8.33
CA ILE A 109 3.72 -9.16 7.66
C ILE A 109 3.75 -8.84 6.16
N GLU A 110 4.12 -7.62 5.76
CA GLU A 110 4.21 -7.25 4.33
C GLU A 110 5.25 -8.07 3.58
N ILE A 111 6.45 -8.24 4.16
CA ILE A 111 7.53 -9.03 3.57
C ILE A 111 7.09 -10.49 3.43
N LEU A 112 6.49 -11.06 4.47
CA LEU A 112 6.10 -12.46 4.50
C LEU A 112 4.97 -12.76 3.49
N LYS A 113 3.97 -11.88 3.38
CA LYS A 113 2.93 -11.97 2.35
C LYS A 113 3.53 -11.94 0.94
N ARG A 114 4.49 -11.04 0.69
CA ARG A 114 5.15 -10.89 -0.62
C ARG A 114 5.98 -12.12 -0.97
N ILE A 115 6.78 -12.62 -0.02
CA ILE A 115 7.55 -13.86 -0.19
C ILE A 115 6.62 -15.03 -0.51
N PHE A 116 5.56 -15.25 0.27
CA PHE A 116 4.65 -16.35 0.01
C PHE A 116 3.92 -16.20 -1.32
N THR A 117 3.43 -15.01 -1.63
CA THR A 117 2.76 -14.77 -2.91
C THR A 117 3.71 -14.99 -4.08
N PHE A 118 4.97 -14.55 -3.96
CA PHE A 118 6.01 -14.79 -4.94
C PHE A 118 6.33 -16.27 -5.13
N LEU A 119 6.49 -17.04 -4.04
CA LEU A 119 6.70 -18.49 -4.11
C LEU A 119 5.55 -19.21 -4.81
N TRP A 120 4.30 -18.82 -4.53
CA TRP A 120 3.13 -19.38 -5.21
C TRP A 120 3.06 -18.96 -6.68
N ALA A 121 3.42 -17.72 -7.00
CA ALA A 121 3.48 -17.21 -8.37
C ALA A 121 4.60 -17.87 -9.20
N LEU A 122 5.73 -18.23 -8.57
CA LEU A 122 6.84 -18.94 -9.19
C LEU A 122 6.42 -20.35 -9.63
N LEU A 123 5.57 -21.00 -8.82
CA LEU A 123 5.02 -22.31 -9.17
C LEU A 123 4.05 -22.18 -10.34
N LEU A 124 3.07 -21.27 -10.24
CA LEU A 124 2.09 -20.96 -11.28
C LEU A 124 1.47 -19.56 -11.03
N ILE A 125 1.18 -18.81 -12.10
CA ILE A 125 0.63 -17.44 -11.99
C ILE A 125 -0.75 -17.42 -11.30
N VAL A 126 -1.65 -18.32 -11.69
CA VAL A 126 -3.04 -18.38 -11.17
C VAL A 126 -3.11 -18.60 -9.66
N PRO A 127 -2.44 -19.61 -9.06
CA PRO A 127 -2.44 -19.76 -7.60
C PRO A 127 -1.72 -18.62 -6.89
N GLY A 128 -0.73 -17.96 -7.51
CA GLY A 128 -0.14 -16.73 -7.00
C GLY A 128 -1.19 -15.64 -6.73
N ILE A 129 -2.05 -15.37 -7.72
CA ILE A 129 -3.15 -14.40 -7.60
C ILE A 129 -4.13 -14.82 -6.48
N VAL A 130 -4.56 -16.08 -6.47
CA VAL A 130 -5.49 -16.60 -5.46
C VAL A 130 -4.92 -16.49 -4.04
N LYS A 131 -3.61 -16.71 -3.88
CA LYS A 131 -2.93 -16.61 -2.59
C LYS A 131 -2.75 -15.16 -2.14
N ASN A 132 -2.51 -14.23 -3.07
CA ASN A 132 -2.54 -12.79 -2.76
C ASN A 132 -3.86 -12.39 -2.08
N TYR A 133 -5.00 -12.79 -2.65
CA TYR A 133 -6.32 -12.56 -2.03
C TYR A 133 -6.47 -13.24 -0.67
N SER A 134 -5.91 -14.43 -0.51
CA SER A 134 -5.98 -15.19 0.73
C SER A 134 -5.23 -14.51 1.89
N TYR A 135 -4.22 -13.70 1.59
CA TYR A 135 -3.39 -13.01 2.57
C TYR A 135 -3.80 -11.55 2.82
N SER A 136 -4.81 -11.06 2.11
CA SER A 136 -5.27 -9.67 2.17
C SER A 136 -5.66 -9.21 3.58
N GLN A 137 -6.16 -10.12 4.43
CA GLN A 137 -6.65 -9.79 5.77
C GLN A 137 -5.57 -9.87 6.86
N ALA A 138 -4.37 -10.38 6.55
CA ALA A 138 -3.34 -10.62 7.56
C ALA A 138 -2.87 -9.33 8.26
N SER A 139 -2.86 -8.20 7.54
CA SER A 139 -2.54 -6.89 8.11
C SER A 139 -3.57 -6.45 9.15
N TYR A 140 -4.86 -6.66 8.88
CA TYR A 140 -5.95 -6.34 9.81
C TYR A 140 -5.90 -7.22 11.07
N ILE A 141 -5.68 -8.53 10.88
CA ILE A 141 -5.56 -9.50 11.97
C ILE A 141 -4.36 -9.21 12.86
N PHE A 142 -3.22 -8.83 12.26
CA PHE A 142 -2.04 -8.42 13.01
C PHE A 142 -2.31 -7.19 13.88
N LYS A 143 -2.96 -6.17 13.33
CA LYS A 143 -3.35 -4.97 14.09
C LYS A 143 -4.22 -5.34 15.29
N ASP A 144 -5.26 -6.14 15.08
CA ASP A 144 -6.16 -6.58 16.15
C ASP A 144 -5.44 -7.39 17.23
N ALA A 145 -4.48 -8.23 16.85
CA ALA A 145 -3.68 -9.02 17.79
C ALA A 145 -2.76 -8.13 18.66
N VAL A 146 -2.11 -7.11 18.06
CA VAL A 146 -1.24 -6.16 18.78
C VAL A 146 -2.05 -5.21 19.67
N ASP A 147 -3.26 -4.84 19.23
CA ASP A 147 -4.16 -3.98 20.00
C ASP A 147 -4.73 -4.73 21.22
N ALA A 148 -5.09 -6.01 21.05
CA ALA A 148 -5.59 -6.86 22.14
C ALA A 148 -4.51 -7.21 23.17
N ASN A 149 -3.27 -7.44 22.74
CA ASN A 149 -2.14 -7.79 23.62
C ASN A 149 -0.90 -6.95 23.32
N PRO A 150 -0.77 -5.74 23.90
CA PRO A 150 0.33 -4.81 23.62
C PRO A 150 1.75 -5.32 23.91
N ASN A 151 1.87 -6.28 24.84
CA ASN A 151 3.15 -6.75 25.40
C ASN A 151 3.52 -8.18 24.96
N SER A 152 2.75 -8.79 24.06
CA SER A 152 2.96 -10.17 23.63
C SER A 152 3.54 -10.22 22.21
N ASP A 153 4.51 -11.11 21.99
CA ASP A 153 5.03 -11.38 20.66
C ASP A 153 3.95 -12.02 19.79
N VAL A 154 3.41 -11.25 18.85
CA VAL A 154 2.41 -11.72 17.91
C VAL A 154 3.06 -12.67 16.91
N ASN A 155 2.54 -13.90 16.81
CA ASN A 155 3.00 -14.86 15.83
C ASN A 155 2.53 -14.45 14.41
N TYR A 156 3.44 -13.91 13.61
CA TYR A 156 3.18 -13.43 12.25
C TYR A 156 2.65 -14.53 11.30
N PHE A 157 3.11 -15.76 11.45
CA PHE A 157 2.64 -16.89 10.64
C PHE A 157 1.20 -17.27 10.99
N ASP A 158 0.82 -17.14 12.26
CA ASP A 158 -0.56 -17.36 12.67
C ASP A 158 -1.49 -16.29 12.05
N CYS A 159 -1.06 -15.02 11.99
CA CYS A 159 -1.84 -13.97 11.32
C CYS A 159 -2.13 -14.29 9.84
N ILE A 160 -1.13 -14.79 9.11
CA ILE A 160 -1.30 -15.20 7.70
C ILE A 160 -2.20 -16.43 7.58
N THR A 161 -2.05 -17.39 8.49
CA THR A 161 -2.86 -18.61 8.52
C THR A 161 -4.32 -18.29 8.82
N ARG A 162 -4.58 -17.43 9.80
CA ARG A 162 -5.91 -16.90 10.11
C ARG A 162 -6.50 -16.14 8.92
N SER A 163 -5.72 -15.29 8.24
CA SER A 163 -6.18 -14.61 7.02
C SER A 163 -6.64 -15.61 5.96
N ARG A 164 -5.87 -16.69 5.75
CA ARG A 164 -6.21 -17.73 4.77
C ARG A 164 -7.52 -18.44 5.12
N LYS A 165 -7.73 -18.76 6.40
CA LYS A 165 -8.97 -19.36 6.90
C LYS A 165 -10.16 -18.41 6.74
N LEU A 166 -9.99 -17.16 7.17
CA LEU A 166 -11.01 -16.10 7.09
C LEU A 166 -11.44 -15.81 5.65
N MET A 167 -10.52 -15.97 4.70
CA MET A 167 -10.78 -15.75 3.28
C MET A 167 -11.23 -16.98 2.51
N ASN A 168 -11.32 -18.16 3.13
CA ASN A 168 -11.77 -19.36 2.44
C ASN A 168 -13.24 -19.20 1.99
N GLY A 169 -13.53 -19.50 0.72
CA GLY A 169 -14.85 -19.27 0.10
C GLY A 169 -15.25 -17.80 -0.13
N ARG A 170 -14.44 -16.82 0.32
CA ARG A 170 -14.81 -15.39 0.30
C ARG A 170 -13.92 -14.53 -0.61
N LYS A 171 -12.92 -15.12 -1.26
CA LYS A 171 -11.97 -14.44 -2.18
C LYS A 171 -12.67 -13.76 -3.36
N TRP A 172 -13.71 -14.41 -3.90
CA TRP A 172 -14.48 -13.88 -5.02
C TRP A 172 -15.22 -12.58 -4.67
N ARG A 173 -15.72 -12.47 -3.43
CA ARG A 173 -16.34 -11.22 -2.95
C ARG A 173 -15.34 -10.06 -2.94
N LEU A 174 -14.10 -10.32 -2.52
CA LEU A 174 -13.05 -9.30 -2.53
C LEU A 174 -12.63 -8.93 -3.97
N PHE A 175 -12.62 -9.89 -4.90
CA PHE A 175 -12.38 -9.62 -6.31
C PHE A 175 -13.44 -8.70 -6.92
N ILE A 176 -14.72 -9.01 -6.71
CA ILE A 176 -15.84 -8.16 -7.19
C ILE A 176 -15.75 -6.76 -6.56
N LEU A 177 -15.44 -6.68 -5.27
CA LEU A 177 -15.27 -5.41 -4.58
C LEU A 177 -14.16 -4.58 -5.22
N GLN A 178 -13.01 -5.18 -5.54
CA GLN A 178 -11.94 -4.48 -6.26
C GLN A 178 -12.36 -4.07 -7.68
N LEU A 179 -13.11 -4.92 -8.37
CA LEU A 179 -13.62 -4.62 -9.71
C LEU A 179 -14.57 -3.41 -9.71
N SER A 180 -15.41 -3.25 -8.67
CA SER A 180 -16.25 -2.06 -8.52
C SER A 180 -15.45 -0.76 -8.35
N PHE A 181 -14.20 -0.85 -7.86
CA PHE A 181 -13.28 0.28 -7.75
C PHE A 181 -12.45 0.51 -9.02
N LEU A 182 -12.35 -0.46 -9.92
CA LEU A 182 -11.49 -0.37 -11.09
C LEU A 182 -11.90 0.77 -12.03
N GLY A 183 -13.20 1.00 -12.20
CA GLY A 183 -13.70 2.13 -12.98
C GLY A 183 -13.30 3.49 -12.39
N TRP A 184 -13.36 3.61 -11.06
CA TRP A 184 -12.91 4.82 -10.34
C TRP A 184 -11.40 5.01 -10.39
N GLU A 185 -10.63 3.93 -10.38
CA GLU A 185 -9.18 3.98 -10.58
C GLU A 185 -8.85 4.49 -11.99
N ILE A 186 -9.49 3.98 -13.03
CA ILE A 186 -9.28 4.47 -14.40
C ILE A 186 -9.58 5.97 -14.50
N LEU A 187 -10.69 6.42 -13.91
CA LEU A 187 -11.03 7.84 -13.87
C LEU A 187 -9.99 8.66 -13.08
N ASN A 188 -9.53 8.14 -11.96
CA ASN A 188 -8.48 8.77 -11.15
C ASN A 188 -7.18 8.97 -11.94
N TRP A 189 -6.78 7.99 -12.75
CA TRP A 189 -5.61 8.10 -13.63
C TRP A 189 -5.77 9.18 -14.70
N ILE A 190 -6.97 9.31 -15.29
CA ILE A 190 -7.27 10.34 -16.30
C ILE A 190 -7.17 11.75 -15.71
N VAL A 191 -7.60 11.95 -14.46
CA VAL A 191 -7.55 13.26 -13.77
C VAL A 191 -6.23 13.46 -13.00
N LEU A 192 -5.13 12.84 -13.47
CA LEU A 192 -3.77 12.95 -12.91
C LEU A 192 -3.67 12.65 -11.40
N GLY A 193 -4.51 11.74 -10.90
CA GLY A 193 -4.49 11.32 -9.51
C GLY A 193 -5.26 12.22 -8.54
N LEU A 194 -5.95 13.27 -9.01
CA LEU A 194 -6.78 14.12 -8.15
C LEU A 194 -7.99 13.38 -7.55
N GLY A 195 -8.47 12.34 -8.24
CA GLY A 195 -9.51 11.43 -7.73
C GLY A 195 -9.11 10.66 -6.46
N SER A 196 -7.80 10.52 -6.21
CA SER A 196 -7.24 9.77 -5.09
C SER A 196 -7.65 10.34 -3.74
N ILE A 197 -7.92 11.65 -3.69
CA ILE A 197 -8.28 12.41 -2.48
C ILE A 197 -9.53 11.81 -1.80
N TRP A 198 -10.53 11.46 -2.59
CA TRP A 198 -11.77 10.84 -2.12
C TRP A 198 -11.73 9.31 -2.23
N LEU A 199 -11.07 8.81 -3.26
CA LEU A 199 -11.08 7.37 -3.57
C LEU A 199 -10.30 6.55 -2.55
N ILE A 200 -9.13 7.01 -2.09
CA ILE A 200 -8.32 6.29 -1.09
C ILE A 200 -9.06 6.09 0.23
N PRO A 201 -9.57 7.14 0.91
CA PRO A 201 -10.27 6.95 2.18
C PRO A 201 -11.55 6.14 2.02
N TYR A 202 -12.25 6.30 0.90
CA TYR A 202 -13.45 5.50 0.61
C TYR A 202 -13.12 4.01 0.43
N LYS A 203 -12.06 3.67 -0.31
CA LYS A 203 -11.57 2.30 -0.46
C LYS A 203 -11.13 1.72 0.88
N ASN A 204 -10.37 2.46 1.67
CA ASN A 204 -9.89 2.00 2.98
C ASN A 204 -11.06 1.72 3.94
N ALA A 205 -12.04 2.62 4.00
CA ALA A 205 -13.26 2.40 4.79
C ALA A 205 -14.04 1.16 4.31
N THR A 206 -14.13 0.96 2.99
CA THR A 206 -14.83 -0.19 2.40
C THR A 206 -14.11 -1.50 2.71
N TYR A 207 -12.79 -1.54 2.63
CA TYR A 207 -12.00 -2.72 2.99
C TYR A 207 -12.03 -3.02 4.50
N ALA A 208 -12.01 -1.99 5.34
CA ALA A 208 -12.18 -2.16 6.78
C ALA A 208 -13.59 -2.71 7.12
N ALA A 209 -14.64 -2.21 6.46
CA ALA A 209 -15.99 -2.73 6.61
C ALA A 209 -16.11 -4.18 6.12
N PHE A 210 -15.44 -4.51 5.00
CA PHE A 210 -15.36 -5.88 4.50
C PHE A 210 -14.71 -6.81 5.53
N TYR A 211 -13.57 -6.43 6.11
CA TYR A 211 -12.93 -7.19 7.17
C TYR A 211 -13.85 -7.42 8.37
N LYS A 212 -14.56 -6.38 8.82
CA LYS A 212 -15.54 -6.48 9.91
C LYS A 212 -16.69 -7.44 9.60
N ASP A 213 -17.21 -7.43 8.37
CA ASP A 213 -18.22 -8.40 7.92
C ASP A 213 -17.67 -9.84 7.93
N LEU A 214 -16.41 -10.04 7.58
CA LEU A 214 -15.79 -11.37 7.60
C LEU A 214 -15.70 -11.93 9.02
N THR A 215 -15.28 -11.11 9.99
CA THR A 215 -15.10 -11.54 11.37
C THR A 215 -16.43 -11.75 12.08
N ALA A 216 -17.42 -10.88 11.87
CA ALA A 216 -18.78 -11.05 12.42
C ALA A 216 -19.46 -12.35 11.94
N LYS A 217 -19.28 -12.71 10.66
CA LYS A 217 -19.79 -13.97 10.11
C LYS A 217 -19.01 -15.21 10.55
N LEU A 218 -17.82 -15.05 11.14
CA LEU A 218 -17.07 -16.17 11.68
C LEU A 218 -17.55 -16.47 13.11
N SER A 219 -17.73 -15.44 13.94
CA SER A 219 -18.24 -15.61 15.31
C SER A 219 -19.65 -16.20 15.34
N SER A 220 -20.52 -15.83 14.39
CA SER A 220 -21.88 -16.40 14.29
C SER A 220 -21.95 -17.87 13.84
N VAL A 221 -20.83 -18.47 13.46
CA VAL A 221 -20.73 -19.90 13.08
C VAL A 221 -20.11 -20.71 14.22
N GLU A 222 -19.43 -20.05 15.16
CA GLU A 222 -18.84 -20.65 16.36
C GLU A 222 -19.81 -20.63 17.56
N GLU A 223 -20.90 -19.87 17.48
CA GLU A 223 -22.09 -19.91 18.37
C GLU A 223 -23.12 -20.93 17.90
#